data_AF-A0A5C2SWS5-F1
#
_entry.id   AF-A0A5C2SWS5-F1
#
_cell.length_a   1.000
_cell.length_b   1.000
_cell.length_c   1.000
_cell.angle_alpha   90.00
_cell.angle_beta   90.00
_cell.angle_gamma   90.00
#
_symmetry.space_group_name_H-M   'P 1'
#
loop_
_entity.id
_entity.type
_entity.pdbx_description
1 polymer ?
#
loop_
_entity_poly.entity_id
_entity_poly.type
_entity_poly.pdbx_seq_one_letter_code
_entity_poly.pdbx_strand_id
1 'polypeptide(L)'
;MAESSALLTPYFPVYAPSAESVTPNILDPSISAILGGDHPVLLPGKAWPRCGICNFPLIPYIQVNVSSPQTPSEFRQKVGVRPEPGHTVIFQVLVCAEDENAACFQDAIVAADASACLVRVVQASPSAEDDPVVKATRAEIADDKFFMEARVITGWTAGRPEVVDAADGDGGEDDLRMSHAPAEGLKLLGSPVRDGPYYSTAHEGCTKQLAGSVGGDAAEPQPASEHYEWRCLLQLGTSLEEGAPLCVVGNTWINQCIRHPEVLEMVIGGDW
;
A
#
# COMPACT_ATOMS: atom_id res chain seq x y z
N MET A 1 23.15 14.91 11.85
CA MET A 1 22.68 14.57 13.21
C MET A 1 21.80 13.36 13.04
N ALA A 2 22.23 12.20 13.52
CA ALA A 2 21.45 10.97 13.44
C ALA A 2 20.19 11.16 14.30
N GLU A 3 19.01 11.11 13.68
CA GLU A 3 17.77 10.98 14.44
C GLU A 3 17.89 9.69 15.26
N SER A 4 17.64 9.76 16.58
CA SER A 4 17.49 8.56 17.38
C SER A 4 16.51 7.65 16.65
N SER A 5 16.88 6.39 16.41
CA SER A 5 16.01 5.34 15.88
C SER A 5 14.61 5.47 16.48
N ALA A 6 13.72 6.18 15.77
CA ALA A 6 12.44 6.58 16.31
C ALA A 6 11.57 5.34 16.22
N LEU A 7 11.36 4.69 17.36
CA LEU A 7 10.50 3.53 17.49
C LEU A 7 9.15 3.82 16.80
N LEU A 8 8.86 3.08 15.73
CA LEU A 8 7.61 3.20 14.99
C LEU A 8 6.63 2.19 15.53
N THR A 9 5.42 2.63 15.88
CA THR A 9 4.38 1.71 16.34
C THR A 9 3.63 1.17 15.12
N PRO A 10 3.74 -0.14 14.79
CA PRO A 10 2.91 -0.75 13.77
C PRO A 10 1.48 -0.92 14.28
N TYR A 11 0.53 -1.04 13.36
CA TYR A 11 -0.87 -1.30 13.66
C TYR A 11 -1.35 -2.52 12.89
N PHE A 12 -1.84 -3.53 13.61
CA PHE A 12 -2.29 -4.82 13.06
C PHE A 12 -3.81 -4.86 12.88
N PRO A 13 -4.31 -5.54 11.85
CA PRO A 13 -5.73 -5.52 11.51
C PRO A 13 -6.59 -6.21 12.57
N VAL A 14 -7.74 -5.62 12.87
CA VAL A 14 -8.84 -6.27 13.60
C VAL A 14 -9.92 -6.61 12.57
N TYR A 15 -10.04 -7.89 12.26
CA TYR A 15 -11.01 -8.38 11.28
C TYR A 15 -12.42 -8.44 11.87
N ALA A 16 -13.43 -8.09 11.08
CA ALA A 16 -14.81 -8.39 11.39
C ALA A 16 -14.99 -9.92 11.46
N PRO A 17 -15.92 -10.42 12.29
CA PRO A 17 -16.39 -11.80 12.17
C PRO A 17 -16.91 -12.02 10.74
N SER A 18 -16.64 -13.18 10.13
CA SER A 18 -17.17 -13.52 8.82
C SER A 18 -18.70 -13.44 8.85
N ALA A 19 -19.24 -12.39 8.24
CA ALA A 19 -20.67 -12.21 8.09
C ALA A 19 -21.05 -12.66 6.68
N GLU A 20 -21.79 -13.76 6.57
CA GLU A 20 -22.39 -14.16 5.32
C GLU A 20 -23.46 -13.12 4.93
N SER A 21 -23.42 -12.61 3.69
CA SER A 21 -24.50 -11.93 2.93
C SER A 21 -24.47 -10.41 2.68
N VAL A 22 -23.51 -9.62 3.17
CA VAL A 22 -23.44 -8.17 2.84
C VAL A 22 -22.14 -7.82 2.15
N THR A 23 -22.21 -7.28 0.93
CA THR A 23 -21.06 -6.70 0.24
C THR A 23 -20.55 -5.50 1.05
N PRO A 24 -19.30 -5.54 1.55
CA PRO A 24 -18.78 -4.47 2.40
C PRO A 24 -18.56 -3.18 1.60
N ASN A 25 -18.91 -2.05 2.19
CA ASN A 25 -18.72 -0.72 1.61
C ASN A 25 -17.58 0.02 2.32
N ILE A 26 -16.45 0.22 1.65
CA ILE A 26 -15.28 0.91 2.25
C ILE A 26 -15.58 2.37 2.64
N LEU A 27 -16.62 2.98 2.07
CA LEU A 27 -17.05 4.34 2.42
C LEU A 27 -17.83 4.39 3.74
N ASP A 28 -18.25 3.25 4.31
CA ASP A 28 -18.82 3.18 5.65
C ASP A 28 -17.77 3.62 6.69
N PRO A 29 -18.04 4.64 7.52
CA PRO A 29 -17.09 5.13 8.52
C PRO A 29 -16.80 4.12 9.64
N SER A 30 -17.59 3.06 9.80
CA SER A 30 -17.32 1.96 10.73
C SER A 30 -16.29 0.96 10.19
N ILE A 31 -15.99 1.01 8.88
CA ILE A 31 -14.98 0.17 8.25
C ILE A 31 -13.68 0.97 8.14
N SER A 32 -12.58 0.37 8.57
CA SER A 32 -11.25 0.97 8.48
C SER A 32 -10.55 0.58 7.19
N ALA A 33 -10.64 -0.69 6.79
CA ALA A 33 -10.10 -1.17 5.53
C ALA A 33 -10.84 -2.42 5.04
N ILE A 34 -10.67 -2.74 3.76
CA ILE A 34 -11.06 -4.01 3.15
C ILE A 34 -9.82 -4.59 2.47
N LEU A 35 -9.41 -5.78 2.89
CA LEU A 35 -8.42 -6.59 2.20
C LEU A 35 -9.15 -7.43 1.13
N GLY A 36 -8.69 -7.40 -0.10
CA GLY A 36 -9.29 -8.11 -1.23
C GLY A 36 -10.63 -7.54 -1.71
N GLY A 37 -11.45 -8.43 -2.25
CA GLY A 37 -12.74 -8.14 -2.85
C GLY A 37 -12.67 -7.78 -4.34
N ASP A 38 -13.85 -7.55 -4.89
CA ASP A 38 -14.12 -7.25 -6.31
C ASP A 38 -14.70 -5.84 -6.50
N HIS A 39 -14.75 -5.05 -5.41
CA HIS A 39 -15.33 -3.72 -5.36
C HIS A 39 -14.28 -2.63 -5.03
N PRO A 40 -13.27 -2.40 -5.89
CA PRO A 40 -12.42 -1.23 -5.72
C PRO A 40 -13.22 0.05 -5.94
N VAL A 41 -12.96 1.07 -5.13
CA VAL A 41 -13.47 2.42 -5.37
C VAL A 41 -12.77 2.99 -6.59
N LEU A 42 -13.55 3.33 -7.61
CA LEU A 42 -13.08 3.99 -8.82
C LEU A 42 -13.64 5.41 -8.87
N LEU A 43 -12.82 6.36 -9.30
CA LEU A 43 -13.29 7.73 -9.49
C LEU A 43 -14.22 7.80 -10.71
N PRO A 44 -15.30 8.61 -10.68
CA PRO A 44 -16.22 8.73 -11.80
C PRO A 44 -15.52 9.05 -13.12
N GLY A 45 -15.93 8.37 -14.20
CA GLY A 45 -15.36 8.55 -15.54
C GLY A 45 -13.90 8.07 -15.70
N LYS A 46 -13.32 7.37 -14.72
CA LYS A 46 -12.02 6.69 -14.88
C LYS A 46 -12.22 5.24 -15.29
N ALA A 47 -11.42 4.80 -16.25
CA ALA A 47 -11.36 3.39 -16.62
C ALA A 47 -10.80 2.54 -15.47
N TRP A 48 -11.13 1.24 -15.49
CA TRP A 48 -10.55 0.27 -14.58
C TRP A 48 -9.03 0.19 -14.79
N PRO A 49 -8.20 0.32 -13.74
CA PRO A 49 -6.75 0.26 -13.85
C PRO A 49 -6.25 -1.06 -14.41
N ARG A 50 -5.23 -1.05 -15.29
CA ARG A 50 -4.68 -2.25 -15.92
C ARG A 50 -3.18 -2.38 -15.66
N CYS A 51 -2.72 -3.62 -15.57
CA CYS A 51 -1.31 -3.98 -15.49
C CYS A 51 -0.57 -3.49 -16.74
N GLY A 52 0.54 -2.79 -16.56
CA GLY A 52 1.39 -2.29 -17.65
C GLY A 52 2.14 -3.41 -18.40
N ILE A 53 2.21 -4.62 -17.83
CA ILE A 53 2.94 -5.76 -18.40
C ILE A 53 2.00 -6.64 -19.24
N CYS A 54 0.99 -7.24 -18.61
CA CYS A 54 0.09 -8.19 -19.26
C CYS A 54 -1.28 -7.59 -19.64
N ASN A 55 -1.53 -6.30 -19.35
CA ASN A 55 -2.80 -5.60 -19.61
C ASN A 55 -4.02 -6.21 -18.88
N PHE A 56 -3.78 -7.09 -17.90
CA PHE A 56 -4.82 -7.63 -17.04
C PHE A 56 -5.37 -6.53 -16.10
N PRO A 57 -6.69 -6.48 -15.83
CA PRO A 57 -7.27 -5.56 -14.85
C PRO A 57 -6.64 -5.75 -13.48
N LEU A 58 -6.19 -4.66 -12.85
CA LEU A 58 -5.68 -4.72 -11.48
C LEU A 58 -6.84 -4.94 -10.52
N ILE A 59 -6.68 -5.86 -9.56
CA ILE A 59 -7.66 -6.15 -8.52
C ILE A 59 -7.25 -5.49 -7.20
N PRO A 60 -8.18 -5.18 -6.29
CA PRO A 60 -7.80 -4.61 -4.99
C PRO A 60 -7.06 -5.64 -4.15
N TYR A 61 -5.85 -5.27 -3.72
CA TYR A 61 -5.17 -5.97 -2.63
C TYR A 61 -5.70 -5.46 -1.29
N ILE A 62 -5.68 -4.14 -1.08
CA ILE A 62 -6.26 -3.50 0.10
C ILE A 62 -6.76 -2.09 -0.22
N GLN A 63 -7.86 -1.71 0.42
CA GLN A 63 -8.38 -0.35 0.43
C GLN A 63 -8.55 0.10 1.87
N VAL A 64 -7.93 1.22 2.24
CA VAL A 64 -7.98 1.79 3.60
C VAL A 64 -8.78 3.08 3.57
N ASN A 65 -9.83 3.16 4.39
CA ASN A 65 -10.61 4.38 4.60
C ASN A 65 -9.83 5.30 5.55
N VAL A 66 -9.04 6.21 4.98
CA VAL A 66 -8.21 7.18 5.72
C VAL A 66 -9.09 8.22 6.43
N SER A 67 -10.33 8.41 6.02
CA SER A 67 -11.26 9.32 6.72
C SER A 67 -11.97 8.66 7.90
N SER A 68 -11.95 7.34 8.00
CA SER A 68 -12.58 6.60 9.10
C SER A 68 -11.92 6.92 10.44
N PRO A 69 -12.70 7.12 11.53
CA PRO A 69 -12.16 7.20 12.88
C PRO A 69 -11.53 5.88 13.36
N GLN A 70 -11.85 4.76 12.71
CA GLN A 70 -11.27 3.44 13.02
C GLN A 70 -9.85 3.28 12.49
N THR A 71 -9.43 4.13 11.55
CA THR A 71 -8.06 4.16 11.03
C THR A 71 -7.16 4.96 11.96
N PRO A 72 -5.99 4.41 12.40
CA PRO A 72 -5.08 5.07 13.33
C PRO A 72 -4.78 6.51 12.94
N SER A 73 -4.90 7.44 13.89
CA SER A 73 -4.67 8.87 13.65
C SER A 73 -3.28 9.16 13.10
N GLU A 74 -2.27 8.41 13.53
CA GLU A 74 -0.89 8.53 13.02
C GLU A 74 -0.80 8.20 11.53
N PHE A 75 -1.42 7.09 11.09
CA PHE A 75 -1.47 6.73 9.67
C PHE A 75 -2.19 7.81 8.86
N ARG A 76 -3.35 8.30 9.35
CA ARG A 76 -4.11 9.38 8.70
C ARG A 76 -3.29 10.65 8.53
N GLN A 77 -2.52 11.04 9.55
CA GLN A 77 -1.62 12.20 9.50
C GLN A 77 -0.49 12.01 8.49
N LYS A 78 0.10 10.80 8.40
CA LYS A 78 1.18 10.49 7.47
C LYS A 78 0.72 10.46 6.01
N VAL A 79 -0.46 9.92 5.72
CA VAL A 79 -1.07 10.02 4.37
C VAL A 79 -1.23 11.49 3.97
N GLY A 80 -1.59 12.36 4.91
CA GLY A 80 -1.45 13.81 4.74
C GLY A 80 -2.48 14.46 3.80
N VAL A 81 -3.48 13.71 3.34
CA VAL A 81 -4.56 14.23 2.48
C VAL A 81 -5.76 14.62 3.33
N ARG A 82 -6.22 15.86 3.18
CA ARG A 82 -7.45 16.33 3.83
C ARG A 82 -8.65 16.03 2.93
N PRO A 83 -9.73 15.43 3.45
CA PRO A 83 -10.94 15.21 2.68
C PRO A 83 -11.56 16.55 2.27
N GLU A 84 -11.92 16.65 0.99
CA GLU A 84 -12.86 17.65 0.52
C GLU A 84 -14.24 17.47 1.19
N PRO A 85 -15.02 18.54 1.37
CA PRO A 85 -16.36 18.42 1.94
C PRO A 85 -17.20 17.35 1.24
N GLY A 86 -17.74 16.42 2.01
CA GLY A 86 -18.57 15.32 1.50
C GLY A 86 -17.79 14.17 0.82
N HIS A 87 -16.45 14.18 0.86
CA HIS A 87 -15.61 13.13 0.30
C HIS A 87 -14.92 12.31 1.39
N THR A 88 -14.64 11.06 1.06
CA THR A 88 -13.87 10.10 1.86
C THR A 88 -12.53 9.88 1.19
N VAL A 89 -11.44 10.04 1.93
CA VAL A 89 -10.08 9.72 1.46
C VAL A 89 -9.84 8.22 1.58
N ILE A 90 -9.52 7.57 0.47
CA ILE A 90 -9.19 6.15 0.40
C ILE A 90 -7.75 5.98 -0.08
N PHE A 91 -6.95 5.25 0.67
CA PHE A 91 -5.64 4.75 0.23
C PHE A 91 -5.85 3.37 -0.39
N GLN A 92 -5.37 3.15 -1.62
CA GLN A 92 -5.62 1.93 -2.38
C GLN A 92 -4.31 1.31 -2.85
N VAL A 93 -4.22 -0.01 -2.71
CA VAL A 93 -3.23 -0.85 -3.39
C VAL A 93 -3.99 -1.80 -4.30
N LEU A 94 -3.72 -1.71 -5.60
CA LEU A 94 -4.22 -2.62 -6.61
C LEU A 94 -3.05 -3.40 -7.20
N VAL A 95 -3.24 -4.69 -7.46
CA VAL A 95 -2.18 -5.59 -7.95
C VAL A 95 -2.67 -6.42 -9.13
N CYS A 96 -1.72 -6.87 -9.95
CA CYS A 96 -1.98 -7.79 -11.04
C CYS A 96 -2.14 -9.22 -10.49
N ALA A 97 -3.35 -9.75 -10.54
CA ALA A 97 -3.63 -11.15 -10.23
C ALA A 97 -4.15 -11.85 -11.48
N GLU A 98 -3.27 -11.98 -12.48
CA GLU A 98 -3.61 -12.64 -13.75
C GLU A 98 -3.95 -14.13 -13.58
N ASP A 99 -3.38 -14.73 -12.53
CA ASP A 99 -3.65 -16.09 -12.07
C ASP A 99 -3.74 -16.12 -10.54
N GLU A 100 -4.06 -17.28 -9.98
CA GLU A 100 -4.15 -17.52 -8.53
C GLU A 100 -2.83 -17.30 -7.78
N ASN A 101 -1.70 -17.32 -8.50
CA ASN A 101 -0.38 -17.11 -7.92
C ASN A 101 0.06 -15.65 -8.02
N ALA A 102 -0.59 -14.83 -8.84
CA ALA A 102 -0.17 -13.48 -9.21
C ALA A 102 1.30 -13.42 -9.67
N ALA A 103 1.73 -14.39 -10.51
CA ALA A 103 3.13 -14.50 -10.96
C ALA A 103 3.66 -13.20 -11.58
N CYS A 104 2.89 -12.56 -12.48
CA CYS A 104 3.24 -11.27 -13.07
C CYS A 104 3.49 -10.17 -12.03
N PHE A 105 2.73 -10.13 -10.93
CA PHE A 105 2.98 -9.17 -9.86
C PHE A 105 4.26 -9.51 -9.08
N GLN A 106 4.48 -10.78 -8.76
CA GLN A 106 5.69 -11.23 -8.06
C GLN A 106 6.98 -10.95 -8.86
N ASP A 107 6.98 -11.28 -10.15
CA ASP A 107 8.14 -11.06 -11.03
C ASP A 107 8.45 -9.57 -11.17
N ALA A 108 7.41 -8.73 -11.35
CA ALA A 108 7.56 -7.29 -11.48
C ALA A 108 8.13 -6.67 -10.21
N ILE A 109 7.61 -7.03 -9.03
CA ILE A 109 8.07 -6.43 -7.78
C ILE A 109 9.52 -6.82 -7.45
N VAL A 110 9.93 -8.07 -7.72
CA VAL A 110 11.32 -8.53 -7.58
C VAL A 110 12.25 -7.80 -8.54
N ALA A 111 11.78 -7.46 -9.74
CA ALA A 111 12.50 -6.64 -10.70
C ALA A 111 12.45 -5.13 -10.38
N ALA A 112 11.83 -4.73 -9.27
CA ALA A 112 11.58 -3.35 -8.88
C ALA A 112 10.83 -2.54 -9.96
N ASP A 113 9.88 -3.20 -10.64
CA ASP A 113 8.99 -2.62 -11.64
C ASP A 113 7.58 -2.45 -11.06
N ALA A 114 7.13 -1.20 -10.97
CA ALA A 114 5.79 -0.87 -10.47
C ALA A 114 4.67 -1.12 -11.49
N SER A 115 4.97 -1.56 -12.72
CA SER A 115 3.99 -1.73 -13.80
C SER A 115 2.89 -2.76 -13.51
N ALA A 116 3.13 -3.70 -12.60
CA ALA A 116 2.14 -4.71 -12.21
C ALA A 116 1.28 -4.31 -11.00
N CYS A 117 1.41 -3.08 -10.49
CA CYS A 117 0.60 -2.59 -9.39
C CYS A 117 0.20 -1.12 -9.56
N LEU A 118 -0.73 -0.68 -8.74
CA LEU A 118 -1.10 0.73 -8.61
C LEU A 118 -1.32 1.05 -7.15
N VAL A 119 -0.52 1.95 -6.63
CA VAL A 119 -0.67 2.53 -5.29
C VAL A 119 -1.12 3.97 -5.44
N ARG A 120 -2.20 4.36 -4.76
CA ARG A 120 -2.70 5.73 -4.84
C ARG A 120 -3.54 6.13 -3.64
N VAL A 121 -3.72 7.43 -3.49
CA VAL A 121 -4.74 8.03 -2.62
C VAL A 121 -5.79 8.68 -3.49
N VAL A 122 -7.07 8.37 -3.26
CA VAL A 122 -8.21 8.93 -3.98
C VAL A 122 -9.20 9.55 -3.01
N GLN A 123 -9.94 10.55 -3.48
CA GLN A 123 -11.07 11.13 -2.76
C GLN A 123 -12.36 10.68 -3.43
N ALA A 124 -13.21 9.95 -2.70
CA ALA A 124 -14.43 9.38 -3.23
C ALA A 124 -15.65 10.06 -2.59
N SER A 125 -16.59 10.49 -3.43
CA SER A 125 -17.93 10.86 -2.96
C SER A 125 -18.80 9.60 -2.85
N PRO A 126 -19.90 9.64 -2.08
CA PRO A 126 -20.87 8.54 -2.03
C PRO A 126 -21.43 8.13 -3.40
N SER A 127 -21.44 9.04 -4.37
CA SER A 127 -21.91 8.77 -5.74
C SER A 127 -20.95 7.95 -6.61
N ALA A 128 -19.72 7.68 -6.14
CA ALA A 128 -18.72 6.94 -6.90
C ALA A 128 -19.08 5.46 -7.10
N GLU A 129 -19.94 4.88 -6.25
CA GLU A 129 -20.34 3.47 -6.35
C GLU A 129 -21.36 3.20 -7.46
N ASP A 130 -22.10 4.23 -7.88
CA ASP A 130 -23.19 4.10 -8.85
C ASP A 130 -22.80 4.40 -10.30
N ASP A 131 -21.50 4.55 -10.58
CA ASP A 131 -21.01 4.80 -11.93
C ASP A 131 -21.32 3.60 -12.87
N PRO A 132 -22.12 3.81 -13.94
CA PRO A 132 -22.54 2.73 -14.84
C PRO A 132 -21.37 2.11 -15.62
N VAL A 133 -20.29 2.85 -15.87
CA VAL A 133 -19.07 2.35 -16.53
C VAL A 133 -18.34 1.39 -15.60
N VAL A 134 -18.29 1.71 -14.31
CA VAL A 134 -17.70 0.84 -13.28
C VAL A 134 -18.51 -0.45 -13.15
N LYS A 135 -19.84 -0.36 -13.11
CA LYS A 135 -20.73 -1.54 -13.05
C LYS A 135 -20.59 -2.44 -14.28
N ALA A 136 -20.55 -1.85 -15.48
CA ALA A 136 -20.35 -2.60 -16.72
C ALA A 136 -18.98 -3.29 -16.76
N THR A 137 -17.92 -2.56 -16.40
CA THR A 137 -16.55 -3.12 -16.38
C THR A 137 -16.42 -4.23 -15.33
N ARG A 138 -17.06 -4.08 -14.16
CA ARG A 138 -17.07 -5.14 -13.15
C ARG A 138 -17.77 -6.39 -13.66
N ALA A 139 -18.91 -6.26 -14.34
CA ALA A 139 -19.63 -7.39 -14.91
C ALA A 139 -18.77 -8.15 -15.95
N GLU A 140 -17.97 -7.46 -16.76
CA GLU A 140 -17.02 -8.10 -17.69
C GLU A 140 -15.87 -8.84 -16.99
N ILE A 141 -15.53 -8.44 -15.76
CA ILE A 141 -14.40 -8.99 -15.00
C ILE A 141 -14.86 -10.15 -14.09
N ALA A 142 -16.09 -10.10 -13.56
CA ALA A 142 -16.58 -11.03 -12.54
C ALA A 142 -16.77 -12.48 -13.01
N ASP A 143 -17.03 -12.72 -14.30
CA ASP A 143 -17.40 -14.06 -14.78
C ASP A 143 -16.21 -15.02 -14.94
N ASP A 144 -14.97 -14.53 -15.09
CA ASP A 144 -13.81 -15.34 -15.50
C ASP A 144 -12.51 -15.07 -14.68
N LYS A 145 -12.56 -14.28 -13.59
CA LYS A 145 -11.33 -13.79 -12.94
C LYS A 145 -11.22 -14.11 -11.47
N PHE A 146 -9.98 -14.31 -11.04
CA PHE A 146 -9.60 -14.50 -9.66
C PHE A 146 -9.70 -13.18 -8.90
N PHE A 147 -10.49 -13.19 -7.83
CA PHE A 147 -10.52 -12.13 -6.83
C PHE A 147 -10.21 -12.74 -5.47
N MET A 148 -9.46 -11.99 -4.68
CA MET A 148 -9.22 -12.32 -3.28
C MET A 148 -10.54 -12.23 -2.50
N GLU A 149 -10.80 -13.16 -1.60
CA GLU A 149 -11.94 -13.05 -0.68
C GLU A 149 -11.86 -11.74 0.10
N ALA A 150 -12.98 -11.01 0.17
CA ALA A 150 -13.04 -9.75 0.88
C ALA A 150 -13.01 -9.99 2.39
N ARG A 151 -12.01 -9.43 3.09
CA ARG A 151 -11.91 -9.43 4.55
C ARG A 151 -12.03 -8.00 5.07
N VAL A 152 -13.04 -7.77 5.89
CA VAL A 152 -13.33 -6.44 6.46
C VAL A 152 -12.47 -6.22 7.69
N ILE A 153 -11.77 -5.09 7.73
CA ILE A 153 -10.98 -4.63 8.87
C ILE A 153 -11.76 -3.48 9.53
N THR A 154 -12.27 -3.72 10.73
CA THR A 154 -13.10 -2.74 11.47
C THR A 154 -12.27 -1.79 12.33
N GLY A 155 -11.00 -2.10 12.54
CA GLY A 155 -10.07 -1.27 13.29
C GLY A 155 -8.66 -1.85 13.27
N TRP A 156 -7.75 -1.22 14.02
CA TRP A 156 -6.37 -1.66 14.10
C TRP A 156 -5.86 -1.63 15.53
N THR A 157 -5.07 -2.63 15.91
CA THR A 157 -4.46 -2.73 17.23
C THR A 157 -3.00 -2.31 17.16
N ALA A 158 -2.60 -1.37 18.01
CA ALA A 158 -1.20 -0.97 18.13
C ALA A 158 -0.35 -2.16 18.59
N GLY A 159 0.72 -2.44 17.85
CA GLY A 159 1.70 -3.45 18.20
C GLY A 159 2.80 -2.92 19.12
N ARG A 160 3.79 -3.79 19.37
CA ARG A 160 5.04 -3.39 20.00
C ARG A 160 5.80 -2.46 19.04
N PRO A 161 6.37 -1.33 19.50
CA PRO A 161 7.16 -0.47 18.65
C PRO A 161 8.34 -1.23 18.02
N GLU A 162 8.68 -0.89 16.78
CA GLU A 162 9.66 -1.58 15.95
C GLU A 162 10.85 -0.68 15.64
N VAL A 163 12.03 -1.28 15.51
CA VAL A 163 13.23 -0.66 14.94
C VAL A 163 13.52 -1.27 13.56
N VAL A 164 14.25 -0.53 12.72
CA VAL A 164 14.75 -1.08 11.44
C VAL A 164 15.76 -2.18 11.76
N ASP A 165 15.56 -3.36 11.19
CA ASP A 165 16.55 -4.44 11.22
C ASP A 165 17.55 -4.20 10.08
N ALA A 166 18.73 -3.61 10.37
CA ALA A 166 19.77 -3.33 9.37
C ALA A 166 21.03 -4.16 9.65
N ALA A 167 21.38 -5.14 8.80
CA ALA A 167 22.38 -6.17 9.13
C ALA A 167 23.81 -5.69 9.49
N ASP A 168 24.19 -4.41 9.31
CA ASP A 168 25.58 -3.98 9.43
C ASP A 168 25.87 -3.06 10.63
N GLY A 169 26.39 -3.67 11.70
CA GLY A 169 27.57 -3.16 12.41
C GLY A 169 27.41 -2.03 13.41
N ASP A 170 26.93 -2.31 14.63
CA ASP A 170 27.59 -1.87 15.85
C ASP A 170 27.14 -2.75 17.02
N GLY A 171 28.08 -3.30 17.79
CA GLY A 171 27.86 -4.33 18.82
C GLY A 171 27.16 -3.85 20.09
N GLY A 172 26.31 -2.82 19.98
CA GLY A 172 25.57 -2.20 21.09
C GLY A 172 24.04 -2.18 20.92
N GLU A 173 23.51 -2.55 19.76
CA GLU A 173 22.06 -2.45 19.46
C GLU A 173 21.33 -3.81 19.40
N ASP A 174 22.02 -4.94 19.56
CA ASP A 174 21.44 -6.29 19.44
C ASP A 174 20.28 -6.55 20.40
N ASP A 175 20.35 -6.06 21.64
CA ASP A 175 19.26 -6.23 22.62
C ASP A 175 18.00 -5.45 22.22
N LEU A 176 18.16 -4.25 21.66
CA LEU A 176 17.05 -3.45 21.13
C LEU A 176 16.45 -4.12 19.90
N ARG A 177 17.28 -4.65 19.00
CA ARG A 177 16.81 -5.38 17.81
C ARG A 177 16.08 -6.66 18.16
N MET A 178 16.64 -7.50 19.04
CA MET A 178 15.94 -8.71 19.52
C MET A 178 14.60 -8.37 20.19
N SER A 179 14.54 -7.25 20.91
CA SER A 179 13.34 -6.84 21.64
C SER A 179 12.33 -6.05 20.80
N HIS A 180 12.73 -5.49 19.66
CA HIS A 180 11.93 -4.60 18.81
C HIS A 180 12.01 -4.97 17.31
N ALA A 181 12.36 -6.21 17.00
CA ALA A 181 12.37 -6.74 15.64
C ALA A 181 11.01 -6.50 14.98
N PRO A 182 10.97 -6.11 13.69
CA PRO A 182 9.74 -5.98 12.96
C PRO A 182 8.94 -7.27 12.99
N ALA A 183 7.65 -7.16 13.30
CA ALA A 183 6.75 -8.30 13.19
C ALA A 183 6.31 -8.51 11.74
N GLU A 184 6.10 -9.76 11.36
CA GLU A 184 5.57 -10.13 10.04
C GLU A 184 4.07 -9.80 9.92
N GLY A 185 3.57 -9.91 8.69
CA GLY A 185 2.14 -9.83 8.41
C GLY A 185 1.64 -8.46 7.94
N LEU A 186 0.34 -8.40 7.62
CA LEU A 186 -0.31 -7.17 7.19
C LEU A 186 -0.32 -6.15 8.34
N LYS A 187 0.27 -4.98 8.13
CA LYS A 187 0.25 -3.90 9.14
C LYS A 187 0.38 -2.51 8.54
N LEU A 188 -0.25 -1.53 9.18
CA LEU A 188 0.00 -0.11 8.89
C LEU A 188 1.20 0.36 9.69
N LEU A 189 2.04 1.17 9.05
CA LEU A 189 3.29 1.69 9.60
C LEU A 189 4.23 0.55 10.05
N GLY A 190 5.28 0.92 10.77
CA GLY A 190 6.30 -0.02 11.23
C GLY A 190 7.60 0.11 10.45
N SER A 191 8.47 -0.87 10.65
CA SER A 191 9.83 -0.86 10.12
C SER A 191 10.05 -2.04 9.19
N PRO A 192 10.78 -1.88 8.07
CA PRO A 192 11.11 -2.99 7.20
C PRO A 192 12.19 -3.87 7.85
N VAL A 193 12.11 -5.17 7.57
CA VAL A 193 13.23 -6.10 7.74
C VAL A 193 14.15 -5.89 6.54
N ARG A 194 15.40 -5.45 6.77
CA ARG A 194 16.41 -5.27 5.73
C ARG A 194 17.53 -6.32 5.83
N ASP A 195 17.24 -7.43 6.48
CA ASP A 195 18.14 -8.57 6.47
C ASP A 195 18.20 -9.10 5.04
N GLY A 196 19.41 -9.06 4.47
CA GLY A 196 19.72 -9.61 3.17
C GLY A 196 20.15 -8.64 2.07
N PRO A 197 20.77 -9.16 1.00
CA PRO A 197 21.33 -8.34 -0.07
C PRO A 197 20.26 -7.76 -1.02
N TYR A 198 18.98 -8.02 -0.80
CA TYR A 198 17.92 -7.76 -1.79
C TYR A 198 16.84 -6.76 -1.34
N TYR A 199 17.24 -5.68 -0.67
CA TYR A 199 16.36 -4.51 -0.52
C TYR A 199 16.32 -3.73 -1.83
N SER A 200 15.29 -3.94 -2.66
CA SER A 200 15.12 -3.16 -3.89
C SER A 200 14.17 -1.99 -3.62
N THR A 201 14.73 -0.79 -3.54
CA THR A 201 13.96 0.43 -3.84
C THR A 201 13.90 0.56 -5.35
N ALA A 202 12.69 0.62 -5.91
CA ALA A 202 12.46 0.79 -7.35
C ALA A 202 13.00 2.12 -7.90
N HIS A 203 13.25 3.13 -7.05
CA HIS A 203 13.83 4.39 -7.51
C HIS A 203 14.93 4.97 -6.62
N GLU A 204 16.10 5.19 -7.24
CA GLU A 204 17.08 6.17 -6.78
C GLU A 204 16.50 7.59 -7.00
N GLY A 205 15.78 8.09 -5.99
CA GLY A 205 15.40 9.50 -5.89
C GLY A 205 13.91 9.82 -6.10
N CYS A 206 13.42 10.77 -5.31
CA CYS A 206 12.10 11.37 -5.51
C CYS A 206 12.22 12.53 -6.52
N THR A 207 12.31 12.23 -7.82
CA THR A 207 12.27 13.29 -8.83
C THR A 207 10.82 13.73 -9.02
N LYS A 208 10.51 14.93 -8.55
CA LYS A 208 9.23 15.64 -8.74
C LYS A 208 8.79 15.79 -10.22
N GLN A 209 9.60 15.35 -11.18
CA GLN A 209 9.35 15.45 -12.62
C GLN A 209 8.18 14.61 -13.14
N LEU A 210 7.62 13.68 -12.35
CA LEU A 210 6.47 12.87 -12.78
C LEU A 210 5.10 13.54 -12.56
N ALA A 211 5.03 14.69 -11.87
CA ALA A 211 3.81 15.46 -11.71
C ALA A 211 3.81 16.73 -12.58
N GLY A 212 3.60 16.56 -13.89
CA GLY A 212 3.17 17.61 -14.80
C GLY A 212 4.20 18.67 -15.19
N SER A 213 4.88 18.47 -16.32
CA SER A 213 5.46 19.58 -17.10
C SER A 213 4.98 19.51 -18.54
N VAL A 214 3.82 20.14 -18.76
CA VAL A 214 3.39 20.57 -20.09
C VAL A 214 4.11 21.88 -20.39
N GLY A 215 5.15 21.80 -21.22
CA GLY A 215 5.65 22.89 -22.04
C GLY A 215 6.56 23.94 -21.38
N GLY A 216 7.61 24.30 -22.11
CA GLY A 216 8.19 25.64 -22.09
C GLY A 216 9.45 25.82 -21.24
N ASP A 217 10.56 25.94 -21.96
CA ASP A 217 11.81 26.60 -21.59
C ASP A 217 12.75 25.93 -20.57
N ALA A 218 13.93 25.61 -21.10
CA ALA A 218 15.11 25.14 -20.41
C ALA A 218 15.58 26.17 -19.37
N ALA A 219 15.04 26.09 -18.15
CA ALA A 219 15.74 26.55 -16.97
C ALA A 219 16.77 25.47 -16.57
N GLU A 220 18.00 25.91 -16.29
CA GLU A 220 19.12 25.05 -15.90
C GLU A 220 18.70 23.99 -14.87
N PRO A 221 19.13 22.73 -15.02
CA PRO A 221 18.84 21.69 -14.04
C PRO A 221 19.51 22.11 -12.73
N GLN A 222 18.74 22.65 -11.80
CA GLN A 222 19.16 22.70 -10.40
C GLN A 222 19.54 21.27 -10.02
N PRO A 223 20.70 21.04 -9.37
CA PRO A 223 21.06 19.69 -8.94
C PRO A 223 19.88 19.20 -8.10
N ALA A 224 19.21 18.15 -8.57
CA ALA A 224 18.22 17.45 -7.79
C ALA A 224 18.95 17.02 -6.53
N SER A 225 18.76 17.77 -5.44
CA SER A 225 19.26 17.36 -4.15
C SER A 225 18.51 16.09 -3.81
N GLU A 226 19.15 14.96 -4.06
CA GLU A 226 18.62 13.65 -3.79
C GLU A 226 18.31 13.57 -2.30
N HIS A 227 17.02 13.57 -1.96
CA HIS A 227 16.57 13.60 -0.58
C HIS A 227 15.82 12.30 -0.30
N TYR A 228 16.44 11.47 0.54
CA TYR A 228 16.08 10.06 0.77
C TYR A 228 15.41 9.83 2.13
N GLU A 229 14.37 10.61 2.42
CA GLU A 229 13.58 10.40 3.65
C GLU A 229 12.30 9.65 3.26
N TRP A 230 12.35 8.32 3.36
CA TRP A 230 11.20 7.44 3.13
C TRP A 230 10.64 6.94 4.46
N ARG A 231 9.32 6.78 4.53
CA ARG A 231 8.65 6.07 5.62
C ARG A 231 7.78 4.95 5.08
N CYS A 232 7.70 3.86 5.82
CA CYS A 232 6.87 2.73 5.48
C CYS A 232 5.43 2.99 5.98
N LEU A 233 4.46 2.98 5.07
CA LEU A 233 3.04 3.20 5.37
C LEU A 233 2.28 1.90 5.61
N LEU A 234 2.60 0.85 4.87
CA LEU A 234 1.85 -0.40 4.85
C LEU A 234 2.80 -1.53 4.49
N GLN A 235 2.86 -2.58 5.29
CA GLN A 235 3.41 -3.87 4.88
C GLN A 235 2.26 -4.69 4.29
N LEU A 236 2.49 -5.33 3.14
CA LEU A 236 1.55 -6.33 2.63
C LEU A 236 1.71 -7.63 3.42
N GLY A 237 0.63 -8.41 3.57
CA GLY A 237 0.67 -9.68 4.28
C GLY A 237 1.68 -10.64 3.63
N THR A 238 2.43 -11.37 4.45
CA THR A 238 3.39 -12.38 3.99
C THR A 238 2.68 -13.71 3.72
N SER A 239 3.27 -14.56 2.87
CA SER A 239 2.70 -15.86 2.46
C SER A 239 2.44 -16.86 3.60
N LEU A 240 2.88 -16.55 4.84
CA LEU A 240 2.70 -17.38 6.03
C LEU A 240 1.41 -17.08 6.80
N GLU A 241 0.69 -16.00 6.47
CA GLU A 241 -0.59 -15.71 7.11
C GLU A 241 -1.70 -16.64 6.62
N GLU A 242 -2.49 -17.18 7.55
CA GLU A 242 -3.67 -17.99 7.23
C GLU A 242 -4.69 -17.13 6.45
N GLY A 243 -5.02 -17.58 5.23
CA GLY A 243 -5.86 -16.82 4.31
C GLY A 243 -5.13 -15.64 3.64
N ALA A 244 -3.79 -15.67 3.57
CA ALA A 244 -3.00 -14.79 2.71
C ALA A 244 -3.45 -15.04 1.25
N PRO A 245 -4.12 -14.06 0.63
CA PRO A 245 -4.86 -14.32 -0.61
C PRO A 245 -3.97 -14.32 -1.86
N LEU A 246 -2.73 -13.84 -1.74
CA LEU A 246 -1.69 -13.89 -2.77
C LEU A 246 -0.36 -14.20 -2.08
N CYS A 247 0.46 -15.06 -2.69
CA CYS A 247 1.83 -15.29 -2.26
C CYS A 247 2.64 -14.02 -2.59
N VAL A 248 2.61 -13.03 -1.71
CA VAL A 248 3.51 -11.89 -1.84
C VAL A 248 4.87 -12.36 -1.34
N VAL A 249 5.85 -12.36 -2.24
CA VAL A 249 7.21 -12.79 -1.90
C VAL A 249 7.77 -11.81 -0.86
N GLY A 250 8.26 -12.33 0.26
CA GLY A 250 9.05 -11.57 1.23
C GLY A 250 8.35 -10.39 1.89
N ASN A 251 9.14 -9.42 2.34
CA ASN A 251 8.69 -8.28 3.11
C ASN A 251 8.35 -7.10 2.19
N THR A 252 7.17 -7.13 1.56
CA THR A 252 6.72 -6.09 0.63
C THR A 252 6.10 -4.90 1.37
N TRP A 253 6.54 -3.69 1.04
CA TRP A 253 6.11 -2.44 1.67
C TRP A 253 5.62 -1.41 0.67
N ILE A 254 4.69 -0.57 1.11
CA ILE A 254 4.46 0.73 0.51
C ILE A 254 5.24 1.79 1.28
N ASN A 255 6.19 2.40 0.61
CA ASN A 255 6.93 3.55 1.08
C ASN A 255 6.26 4.85 0.62
N GLN A 256 6.40 5.89 1.44
CA GLN A 256 6.00 7.25 1.12
C GLN A 256 7.17 8.19 1.34
N CYS A 257 7.41 9.08 0.38
CA CYS A 257 8.41 10.12 0.55
C CYS A 257 7.94 11.11 1.64
N ILE A 258 8.79 11.37 2.63
CA ILE A 258 8.47 12.28 3.74
C ILE A 258 8.32 13.73 3.24
N ARG A 259 9.09 14.12 2.22
CA ARG A 259 9.06 15.47 1.63
C ARG A 259 7.97 15.66 0.58
N HIS A 260 7.62 14.58 -0.12
CA HIS A 260 6.59 14.55 -1.15
C HIS A 260 5.58 13.45 -0.81
N PRO A 261 4.65 13.68 0.14
CA PRO A 261 3.72 12.66 0.61
C PRO A 261 2.81 12.06 -0.48
N GLU A 262 2.68 12.74 -1.62
CA GLU A 262 1.99 12.26 -2.81
C GLU A 262 2.76 11.15 -3.56
N VAL A 263 4.07 11.01 -3.32
CA VAL A 263 4.92 10.00 -3.94
C VAL A 263 4.92 8.74 -3.09
N LEU A 264 4.34 7.69 -3.65
CA LEU A 264 4.21 6.37 -3.07
C LEU A 264 4.94 5.35 -3.94
N GLU A 265 5.62 4.41 -3.30
CA GLU A 265 6.40 3.40 -4.00
C GLU A 265 6.22 2.05 -3.32
N MET A 266 6.05 1.01 -4.12
CA MET A 266 6.06 -0.36 -3.61
C MET A 266 7.50 -0.88 -3.67
N VAL A 267 8.01 -1.34 -2.54
CA VAL A 267 9.37 -1.85 -2.38
C VAL A 267 9.33 -3.23 -1.75
N ILE A 268 10.41 -3.98 -1.91
CA ILE A 268 10.53 -5.32 -1.38
C ILE A 268 11.84 -5.44 -0.59
N GLY A 269 11.80 -6.17 0.52
CA GLY A 269 12.96 -6.41 1.37
C GLY A 269 13.03 -7.85 1.86
N GLY A 270 14.25 -8.35 2.05
CA GLY A 270 14.53 -9.65 2.65
C GLY A 270 15.67 -10.42 1.97
N ASP A 271 16.00 -11.56 2.58
CA ASP A 271 16.79 -12.65 2.02
C ASP A 271 15.86 -13.57 1.22
N TRP A 272 15.95 -13.56 -0.12
CA TRP A 272 15.22 -14.54 -0.96
C TRP A 272 15.81 -15.94 -0.84
#